data_AF-A0A1C6K4E2-F1
#
_entry.id   AF-A0A1C6K4E2-F1
#
_cell.length_a   1.000
_cell.length_b   1.000
_cell.length_c   1.000
_cell.angle_alpha   90.00
_cell.angle_beta   90.00
_cell.angle_gamma   90.00
#
_symmetry.space_group_name_H-M   'P 1'
#
loop_
_entity.id
_entity.type
_entity.pdbx_description
1 polymer ?
#
loop_
_entity_poly.entity_id
_entity_poly.type
_entity_poly.pdbx_seq_one_letter_code
_entity_poly.pdbx_strand_id
1 'polypeptide(L)'
;MTIKELAKLADVSIATVSKIMNNKDENISPVTREKVLRIAQQHNYSPYAKAISKAFPKTQLVGVVVPDISDRLYASVVQYLDGYAMEQGYSLVVTSTFGDVNREALSIDSLLGKRVEYILFLYGRIEAASQDKLREHNTPFYCVPFGPDEQDEDKPVLDFQSAAEEAVSFLSGLGFEKMAAVLREKDGPLCRILHRSMERNKIVFDESLIFEFGEQEPSEVLEILAKTGVKAVVVQDTEIARLIYSCAYARHMNIPGDLSVISFDFGGEGHTFLPELCTLVLPHKELAKILWDTVFHMVSTRREQGIEPVGLMFKEGKSTARSTDRHKVKICVIGGVNLDVTFLVDEILGSTETMTIHERSILPGGKAGNQAIGVARLDGAASIISILSNDMDGKNLYNNLAANNVDVSGIGFDNAASTGIAYIFVTKSAEYLIGYYQGTSDSISRKHVEECMDILLSSEYCLLQNSIPDETLLFITRLCRKHGIRIILKPSGYKMLPPEVLEELYMLVPNKTELNQIMPGEGSVGEKAAALIAGGARYVVVTLGEEGCYFTDGKAGKEYPAIDVEPIDTTGASDAFISALAVLLAEGESIDTAIEYATIAAGISTTRLGAQSSLPDRYTLEMYRKKLIGRIS
;
A
#
# COMPACT_ATOMS: atom_id res chain seq x y z
N MET A 1 -20.07 16.81 -59.98
CA MET A 1 -20.93 17.52 -60.96
C MET A 1 -20.50 18.98 -61.08
N THR A 2 -20.46 19.57 -62.28
CA THR A 2 -20.13 20.99 -62.50
C THR A 2 -21.38 21.88 -62.57
N ILE A 3 -21.24 23.20 -62.35
CA ILE A 3 -22.39 24.13 -62.48
C ILE A 3 -23.01 24.09 -63.89
N LYS A 4 -22.21 23.80 -64.92
CA LYS A 4 -22.66 23.67 -66.30
C LYS A 4 -23.50 22.40 -66.50
N GLU A 5 -23.08 21.29 -65.90
CA GLU A 5 -23.84 20.03 -65.91
C GLU A 5 -25.16 20.16 -65.15
N LEU A 6 -25.13 20.79 -63.97
CA LEU A 6 -26.34 21.04 -63.17
C LEU A 6 -27.34 21.94 -63.92
N ALA A 7 -26.85 23.00 -64.56
CA ALA A 7 -27.68 23.87 -65.39
C ALA A 7 -28.32 23.12 -66.56
N LYS A 8 -27.57 22.24 -67.21
CA LYS A 8 -28.08 21.38 -68.30
C LYS A 8 -29.11 20.37 -67.82
N LEU A 9 -28.90 19.74 -66.65
CA LEU A 9 -29.83 18.77 -66.05
C LEU A 9 -31.13 19.42 -65.58
N ALA A 10 -31.04 20.63 -65.02
CA ALA A 10 -32.20 21.37 -64.54
C ALA A 10 -32.95 22.13 -65.66
N ASP A 11 -32.39 22.18 -66.87
CA ASP A 11 -32.89 22.92 -68.03
C ASP A 11 -33.02 24.43 -67.75
N VAL A 12 -31.96 25.02 -67.20
CA VAL A 12 -31.89 26.45 -66.87
C VAL A 12 -30.52 27.03 -67.20
N SER A 13 -30.40 28.35 -67.20
CA SER A 13 -29.11 28.99 -67.40
C SER A 13 -28.17 28.77 -66.21
N ILE A 14 -26.85 28.77 -66.46
CA ILE A 14 -25.82 28.73 -65.41
C ILE A 14 -26.02 29.89 -64.41
N ALA A 15 -26.45 31.06 -64.90
CA ALA A 15 -26.74 32.22 -64.07
C ALA A 15 -27.94 31.97 -63.12
N THR A 16 -28.95 31.23 -63.57
CA THR A 16 -30.11 30.83 -62.76
C THR A 16 -29.69 29.88 -61.64
N VAL A 17 -28.89 28.85 -61.95
CA VAL A 17 -28.33 27.94 -60.93
C VAL A 17 -27.45 28.70 -59.95
N SER A 18 -26.60 29.61 -60.43
CA SER A 18 -25.73 30.43 -59.58
C SER A 18 -26.52 31.34 -58.64
N LYS A 19 -27.63 31.94 -59.10
CA LYS A 19 -28.52 32.76 -58.27
C LYS A 19 -29.21 31.93 -57.20
N ILE A 20 -29.73 30.75 -57.54
CA ILE A 20 -30.39 29.84 -56.58
C ILE A 20 -29.41 29.34 -55.52
N MET A 21 -28.21 28.88 -55.92
CA MET A 21 -27.21 28.34 -54.99
C MET A 21 -26.56 29.41 -54.09
N ASN A 22 -26.69 30.70 -54.43
CA ASN A 22 -26.19 31.83 -53.64
C ASN A 22 -27.32 32.65 -52.97
N ASN A 23 -28.54 32.13 -52.89
CA ASN A 23 -29.71 32.80 -52.30
C ASN A 23 -30.00 34.21 -52.87
N LYS A 24 -29.82 34.39 -54.19
CA LYS A 24 -30.09 35.62 -54.95
C LYS A 24 -31.17 35.39 -56.01
N ASP A 25 -32.18 34.60 -55.66
CA ASP A 25 -33.20 34.03 -56.53
C ASP A 25 -34.58 34.65 -56.37
N GLU A 26 -34.66 35.87 -55.80
CA GLU A 26 -35.90 36.63 -55.57
C GLU A 26 -36.81 36.76 -56.81
N ASN A 27 -36.23 36.75 -58.01
CA ASN A 27 -36.92 36.87 -59.29
C ASN A 27 -37.08 35.53 -60.04
N ILE A 28 -36.88 34.39 -59.37
CA ILE A 28 -36.96 33.05 -59.97
C ILE A 28 -38.20 32.32 -59.43
N SER A 29 -38.93 31.61 -60.30
CA SER A 29 -40.15 30.94 -59.89
C SER A 29 -39.88 29.84 -58.85
N PRO A 30 -40.78 29.66 -57.84
CA PRO A 30 -40.62 28.64 -56.80
C PRO A 30 -40.43 27.23 -57.36
N VAL A 31 -41.15 26.90 -58.44
CA VAL A 31 -41.06 25.60 -59.13
C VAL A 31 -39.67 25.35 -59.70
N THR A 32 -39.05 26.38 -60.31
CA THR A 32 -37.69 26.28 -60.87
C THR A 32 -36.64 26.17 -59.77
N ARG A 33 -36.81 26.94 -58.69
CA ARG A 33 -35.96 26.88 -57.50
C ARG A 33 -35.94 25.48 -56.90
N GLU A 34 -37.12 24.90 -56.67
CA GLU A 34 -37.26 23.58 -56.07
C GLU A 34 -36.67 22.48 -56.96
N LYS A 35 -36.86 22.58 -58.28
CA LYS A 35 -36.26 21.65 -59.27
C LYS A 35 -34.73 21.68 -59.22
N VAL A 36 -34.12 22.86 -59.20
CA VAL A 36 -32.65 23.01 -59.15
C VAL A 36 -32.09 22.50 -57.82
N LEU A 37 -32.73 22.81 -56.68
CA LEU A 37 -32.30 22.35 -55.37
C LEU A 37 -32.41 20.83 -55.23
N ARG A 38 -33.49 20.22 -55.74
CA ARG A 38 -33.68 18.77 -55.72
C ARG A 38 -32.60 18.04 -56.53
N ILE A 39 -32.28 18.53 -57.73
CA ILE A 39 -31.22 17.94 -58.57
C ILE A 39 -29.84 18.17 -57.94
N ALA A 40 -29.59 19.34 -57.33
CA ALA A 40 -28.34 19.61 -56.63
C ALA A 40 -28.13 18.66 -55.44
N GLN A 41 -29.20 18.37 -54.68
CA GLN A 41 -29.19 17.45 -53.54
C GLN A 41 -29.02 15.99 -53.98
N GLN A 42 -29.71 15.55 -55.03
CA GLN A 42 -29.59 14.19 -55.58
C GLN A 42 -28.19 13.85 -56.11
N HIS A 43 -27.42 14.87 -56.49
CA HIS A 43 -26.11 14.70 -57.10
C HIS A 43 -24.96 15.34 -56.29
N ASN A 44 -25.20 15.62 -55.00
CA ASN A 44 -24.21 16.17 -54.05
C ASN A 44 -23.42 17.37 -54.60
N TYR A 45 -24.09 18.30 -55.29
CA TYR A 45 -23.43 19.46 -55.88
C TYR A 45 -23.13 20.54 -54.83
N SER A 46 -21.84 20.80 -54.60
CA SER A 46 -21.37 21.95 -53.82
C SER A 46 -20.75 23.02 -54.75
N PRO A 47 -21.21 24.29 -54.69
CA PRO A 47 -20.80 25.35 -55.61
C PRO A 47 -19.30 25.73 -55.56
N TYR A 48 -18.55 25.26 -54.57
CA TYR A 48 -17.16 25.66 -54.33
C TYR A 48 -16.10 24.56 -54.58
N ALA A 49 -16.50 23.39 -55.09
CA ALA A 49 -15.60 22.23 -55.21
C ALA A 49 -14.41 22.39 -56.19
N LYS A 50 -14.43 23.38 -57.10
CA LYS A 50 -13.35 23.59 -58.10
C LYS A 50 -12.59 24.92 -57.98
N ALA A 51 -12.79 25.66 -56.88
CA ALA A 51 -12.10 26.95 -56.63
C ALA A 51 -11.08 26.87 -55.46
N ILE A 52 -10.55 25.69 -55.20
CA ILE A 52 -9.71 25.39 -54.02
C ILE A 52 -8.22 25.36 -54.45
N SER A 53 -7.67 26.52 -54.83
CA SER A 53 -6.20 26.65 -54.99
C SER A 53 -5.68 28.08 -54.74
N LYS A 54 -6.40 28.85 -53.92
CA LYS A 54 -5.88 30.07 -53.31
C LYS A 54 -5.95 29.90 -51.80
N ALA A 55 -4.82 30.15 -51.12
CA ALA A 55 -4.70 30.10 -49.67
C ALA A 55 -5.88 30.85 -49.04
N PHE A 56 -6.77 30.09 -48.39
CA PHE A 56 -7.86 30.68 -47.62
C PHE A 56 -7.28 31.43 -46.41
N PRO A 57 -7.94 32.49 -45.94
CA PRO A 57 -7.62 33.08 -44.64
C PRO A 57 -7.66 32.00 -43.56
N LYS A 58 -6.73 32.03 -42.60
CA LYS A 58 -6.79 31.18 -41.41
C LYS A 58 -8.14 31.37 -40.73
N THR A 59 -8.90 30.30 -40.56
CA THR A 59 -10.21 30.31 -39.90
C THR A 59 -10.05 30.33 -38.38
N GLN A 60 -8.87 29.99 -37.87
CA GLN A 60 -8.57 29.83 -36.45
C GLN A 60 -9.49 28.81 -35.78
N LEU A 61 -9.99 27.83 -36.55
CA LEU A 61 -10.84 26.76 -36.05
C LEU A 61 -10.08 25.43 -36.03
N VAL A 62 -10.16 24.73 -34.91
CA VAL A 62 -9.69 23.34 -34.78
C VAL A 62 -10.91 22.45 -34.50
N GLY A 63 -11.08 21.40 -35.30
CA GLY A 63 -12.08 20.39 -35.05
C GLY A 63 -11.60 19.41 -33.99
N VAL A 64 -12.45 19.07 -33.03
CA VAL A 64 -12.18 17.99 -32.07
C VAL A 64 -13.31 16.98 -32.15
N VAL A 65 -12.96 15.73 -32.42
CA VAL A 65 -13.92 14.64 -32.54
C VAL A 65 -13.71 13.69 -31.37
N VAL A 66 -14.77 13.46 -30.61
CA VAL A 66 -14.75 12.58 -29.44
C VAL A 66 -15.73 11.42 -29.62
N PRO A 67 -15.53 10.26 -28.98
CA PRO A 67 -16.52 9.20 -28.96
C PRO A 67 -17.81 9.69 -28.29
N ASP A 68 -17.75 10.14 -27.03
CA ASP A 68 -18.90 10.65 -26.30
C ASP A 68 -18.45 11.81 -25.41
N ILE A 69 -18.98 13.02 -25.62
CA ILE A 69 -18.62 14.19 -24.80
C ILE A 69 -19.18 14.12 -23.38
N SER A 70 -20.11 13.20 -23.10
CA SER A 70 -20.63 12.96 -21.75
C SER A 70 -19.66 12.17 -20.87
N ASP A 71 -18.72 11.45 -21.48
CA ASP A 71 -17.64 10.79 -20.74
C ASP A 71 -16.67 11.85 -20.19
N ARG A 72 -16.35 11.70 -18.90
CA ARG A 72 -15.53 12.66 -18.15
C ARG A 72 -14.11 12.77 -18.68
N LEU A 73 -13.53 11.67 -19.18
CA LEU A 73 -12.20 11.69 -19.80
C LEU A 73 -12.16 12.73 -20.92
N TYR A 74 -13.07 12.59 -21.90
CA TYR A 74 -13.10 13.45 -23.06
C TYR A 74 -13.55 14.87 -22.69
N ALA A 75 -14.55 15.01 -21.83
CA ALA A 75 -15.02 16.32 -21.38
C ALA A 75 -13.89 17.15 -20.71
N SER A 76 -13.12 16.52 -19.82
CA SER A 76 -12.02 17.16 -19.10
C SER A 76 -10.89 17.57 -20.05
N VAL A 77 -10.45 16.65 -20.93
CA VAL A 77 -9.40 16.96 -21.91
C VAL A 77 -9.84 18.07 -22.85
N VAL A 78 -11.09 18.03 -23.37
CA VAL A 78 -11.64 19.09 -24.23
C VAL A 78 -11.72 20.43 -23.50
N GLN A 79 -12.11 20.45 -22.24
CA GLN A 79 -12.15 21.68 -21.44
C GLN A 79 -10.77 22.36 -21.34
N TYR A 80 -9.71 21.59 -21.07
CA TYR A 80 -8.36 22.15 -21.02
C TYR A 80 -7.83 22.53 -22.41
N LEU A 81 -8.12 21.72 -23.44
CA LEU A 81 -7.78 22.03 -24.83
C LEU A 81 -8.40 23.36 -25.26
N ASP A 82 -9.67 23.61 -24.90
CA ASP A 82 -10.36 24.86 -25.24
C ASP A 82 -9.67 26.07 -24.62
N GLY A 83 -9.29 25.97 -23.34
CA GLY A 83 -8.51 27.01 -22.66
C GLY A 83 -7.21 27.34 -23.38
N TYR A 84 -6.40 26.32 -23.72
CA TYR A 84 -5.14 26.52 -24.44
C TYR A 84 -5.34 27.04 -25.87
N ALA A 85 -6.42 26.61 -26.54
CA ALA A 85 -6.78 27.10 -27.86
C ALA A 85 -7.12 28.59 -27.84
N MET A 86 -7.96 29.01 -26.90
CA MET A 86 -8.38 30.40 -26.74
C MET A 86 -7.19 31.32 -26.44
N GLU A 87 -6.24 30.89 -25.61
CA GLU A 87 -5.02 31.66 -25.30
C GLU A 87 -4.17 31.95 -26.56
N GLN A 88 -4.21 31.06 -27.55
CA GLN A 88 -3.50 31.20 -28.82
C GLN A 88 -4.40 31.76 -29.96
N GLY A 89 -5.61 32.22 -29.63
CA GLY A 89 -6.55 32.84 -30.58
C GLY A 89 -7.25 31.84 -31.51
N TYR A 90 -7.34 30.58 -31.13
CA TYR A 90 -8.11 29.54 -31.82
C TYR A 90 -9.43 29.25 -31.10
N SER A 91 -10.41 28.71 -31.83
CA SER A 91 -11.67 28.20 -31.27
C SER A 91 -11.87 26.74 -31.64
N LEU A 92 -12.37 25.95 -30.70
CA LEU A 92 -12.66 24.54 -30.92
C LEU A 92 -14.07 24.33 -31.49
N VAL A 93 -14.19 23.38 -32.42
CA VAL A 93 -15.47 22.84 -32.87
C VAL A 93 -15.53 21.38 -32.48
N VAL A 94 -16.30 21.07 -31.43
CA VAL A 94 -16.39 19.72 -30.86
C VAL A 94 -17.56 18.94 -31.48
N THR A 95 -17.35 17.67 -31.83
CA THR A 95 -18.38 16.75 -32.34
C THR A 95 -18.27 15.39 -31.66
N SER A 96 -19.39 14.69 -31.45
CA SER A 96 -19.41 13.34 -30.88
C SER A 96 -19.87 12.28 -31.88
N THR A 97 -19.17 11.16 -31.97
CA THR A 97 -19.49 10.07 -32.90
C THR A 97 -20.35 8.98 -32.27
N PHE A 98 -20.33 8.84 -30.95
CA PHE A 98 -20.94 7.75 -30.17
C PHE A 98 -20.53 6.36 -30.66
N GLY A 99 -19.28 6.24 -31.16
CA GLY A 99 -18.77 5.00 -31.74
C GLY A 99 -19.41 4.60 -33.08
N ASP A 100 -20.22 5.47 -33.70
CA ASP A 100 -20.90 5.19 -34.97
C ASP A 100 -20.11 5.71 -36.16
N VAL A 101 -19.80 4.81 -37.10
CA VAL A 101 -19.04 5.08 -38.33
C VAL A 101 -19.73 6.11 -39.23
N ASN A 102 -21.06 6.09 -39.34
CA ASN A 102 -21.78 7.07 -40.15
C ASN A 102 -21.71 8.46 -39.49
N ARG A 103 -21.81 8.52 -38.15
CA ARG A 103 -21.64 9.77 -37.41
C ARG A 103 -20.22 10.31 -37.49
N GLU A 104 -19.20 9.45 -37.53
CA GLU A 104 -17.83 9.88 -37.83
C GLU A 104 -17.78 10.60 -39.19
N ALA A 105 -18.27 9.97 -40.26
CA ALA A 105 -18.26 10.57 -41.59
C ALA A 105 -19.02 11.91 -41.65
N LEU A 106 -20.18 11.99 -41.00
CA LEU A 106 -20.98 13.22 -40.88
C LEU A 106 -20.28 14.31 -40.06
N SER A 107 -19.56 13.92 -39.00
CA SER A 107 -18.78 14.84 -38.18
C SER A 107 -17.66 15.46 -39.00
N ILE A 108 -16.94 14.63 -39.77
CA ILE A 108 -15.91 15.08 -40.71
C ILE A 108 -16.49 16.04 -41.76
N ASP A 109 -17.63 15.70 -42.37
CA ASP A 109 -18.31 16.60 -43.32
C ASP A 109 -18.64 17.96 -42.72
N SER A 110 -19.17 17.94 -41.49
CA SER A 110 -19.53 19.15 -40.75
C SER A 110 -18.32 20.01 -40.41
N LEU A 111 -17.18 19.39 -40.08
CA LEU A 111 -15.92 20.07 -39.78
C LEU A 111 -15.25 20.64 -41.04
N LEU A 112 -15.20 19.86 -42.11
CA LEU A 112 -14.69 20.30 -43.42
C LEU A 112 -15.53 21.46 -43.98
N GLY A 113 -16.87 21.40 -43.84
CA GLY A 113 -17.78 22.48 -44.21
C GLY A 113 -17.51 23.79 -43.46
N LYS A 114 -17.06 23.70 -42.20
CA LYS A 114 -16.63 24.86 -41.38
C LYS A 114 -15.20 25.30 -41.66
N ARG A 115 -14.46 24.60 -42.51
CA ARG A 115 -13.06 24.89 -42.89
C ARG A 115 -12.14 24.93 -41.67
N VAL A 116 -12.23 23.92 -40.80
CA VAL A 116 -11.26 23.75 -39.72
C VAL A 116 -9.85 23.54 -40.29
N GLU A 117 -8.85 24.09 -39.62
CA GLU A 117 -7.44 24.01 -40.04
C GLU A 117 -6.79 22.69 -39.67
N TYR A 118 -7.35 22.01 -38.65
CA TYR A 118 -6.87 20.75 -38.10
C TYR A 118 -8.03 19.98 -37.50
N ILE A 119 -7.96 18.64 -37.49
CA ILE A 119 -8.91 17.78 -36.77
C ILE A 119 -8.16 16.87 -35.79
N LEU A 120 -8.48 16.99 -34.50
CA LEU A 120 -7.99 16.11 -33.46
C LEU A 120 -9.07 15.07 -33.12
N PHE A 121 -8.78 13.79 -33.35
CA PHE A 121 -9.62 12.68 -32.93
C PHE A 121 -9.14 12.18 -31.57
N LEU A 122 -10.01 12.20 -30.57
CA LEU A 122 -9.73 11.69 -29.22
C LEU A 122 -10.03 10.19 -29.12
N TYR A 123 -9.60 9.42 -30.12
CA TYR A 123 -9.62 7.96 -30.17
C TYR A 123 -8.61 7.46 -31.21
N GLY A 124 -8.14 6.22 -31.06
CA GLY A 124 -6.93 5.75 -31.76
C GLY A 124 -7.04 5.57 -33.28
N ARG A 125 -8.22 5.31 -33.86
CA ARG A 125 -8.36 4.98 -35.29
C ARG A 125 -9.65 5.53 -35.90
N ILE A 126 -9.55 6.01 -37.14
CA ILE A 126 -10.69 6.43 -37.98
C ILE A 126 -10.76 5.55 -39.22
N GLU A 127 -11.94 5.47 -39.84
CA GLU A 127 -12.18 4.64 -41.02
C GLU A 127 -11.30 5.04 -42.21
N ALA A 128 -10.92 4.07 -43.05
CA ALA A 128 -10.08 4.33 -44.23
C ALA A 128 -10.72 5.38 -45.18
N ALA A 129 -12.04 5.30 -45.38
CA ALA A 129 -12.79 6.27 -46.17
C ALA A 129 -12.76 7.69 -45.56
N SER A 130 -12.77 7.79 -44.23
CA SER A 130 -12.60 9.05 -43.50
C SER A 130 -11.20 9.64 -43.71
N GLN A 131 -10.15 8.79 -43.67
CA GLN A 131 -8.77 9.21 -43.92
C GLN A 131 -8.59 9.73 -45.35
N ASP A 132 -9.10 9.00 -46.35
CA ASP A 132 -9.01 9.37 -47.76
C ASP A 132 -9.68 10.73 -48.01
N LYS A 133 -10.86 10.94 -47.42
CA LYS A 133 -11.59 12.21 -47.49
C LYS A 133 -10.82 13.39 -46.89
N LEU A 134 -10.18 13.19 -45.74
CA LEU A 134 -9.35 14.24 -45.11
C LEU A 134 -8.13 14.57 -45.97
N ARG A 135 -7.52 13.57 -46.61
CA ARG A 135 -6.40 13.74 -47.56
C ARG A 135 -6.83 14.50 -48.82
N GLU A 136 -7.97 14.15 -49.42
CA GLU A 136 -8.53 14.86 -50.58
C GLU A 136 -8.76 16.35 -50.29
N HIS A 137 -9.19 16.68 -49.07
CA HIS A 137 -9.41 18.05 -48.62
C HIS A 137 -8.16 18.76 -48.09
N ASN A 138 -7.00 18.09 -48.03
CA ASN A 138 -5.76 18.58 -47.43
C ASN A 138 -5.92 19.08 -45.97
N THR A 139 -6.80 18.43 -45.20
CA THR A 139 -7.02 18.76 -43.79
C THR A 139 -6.17 17.84 -42.93
N PRO A 140 -5.15 18.37 -42.22
CA PRO A 140 -4.33 17.57 -41.33
C PRO A 140 -5.13 17.09 -40.11
N PHE A 141 -4.80 15.91 -39.61
CA PHE A 141 -5.47 15.31 -38.47
C PHE A 141 -4.52 14.47 -37.62
N TYR A 142 -4.88 14.25 -36.35
CA TYR A 142 -4.18 13.34 -35.44
C TYR A 142 -5.19 12.51 -34.65
N CYS A 143 -4.86 11.24 -34.39
CA CYS A 143 -5.65 10.33 -33.58
C CYS A 143 -4.93 10.08 -32.25
N VAL A 144 -5.64 10.29 -31.15
CA VAL A 144 -5.11 10.13 -29.78
C VAL A 144 -5.68 8.84 -29.20
N PRO A 145 -4.88 7.77 -29.07
CA PRO A 145 -5.30 6.57 -28.37
C PRO A 145 -5.34 6.85 -26.86
N PHE A 146 -6.49 6.65 -26.23
CA PHE A 146 -6.64 6.79 -24.77
C PHE A 146 -6.66 5.44 -24.04
N GLY A 147 -7.14 4.39 -24.70
CA GLY A 147 -7.11 3.04 -24.16
C GLY A 147 -5.69 2.45 -24.21
N PRO A 148 -5.34 1.54 -23.28
CA PRO A 148 -4.10 0.79 -23.39
C PRO A 148 -4.06 -0.08 -24.65
N ASP A 149 -5.23 -0.56 -25.08
CA ASP A 149 -5.36 -1.45 -26.24
C ASP A 149 -5.34 -0.68 -27.58
N GLU A 150 -5.40 0.66 -27.52
CA GLU A 150 -5.32 1.55 -28.69
C GLU A 150 -3.90 2.08 -28.96
N GLN A 151 -2.96 1.90 -28.02
CA GLN A 151 -1.62 2.48 -28.12
C GLN A 151 -0.80 1.84 -29.25
N ASP A 152 0.01 2.67 -29.91
CA ASP A 152 1.10 2.20 -30.77
C ASP A 152 2.30 1.83 -29.88
N GLU A 153 2.77 0.58 -29.96
CA GLU A 153 3.89 0.09 -29.16
C GLU A 153 5.20 0.85 -29.46
N ASP A 154 5.38 1.37 -30.68
CA ASP A 154 6.58 2.12 -31.07
C ASP A 154 6.48 3.62 -30.72
N LYS A 155 5.26 4.15 -30.57
CA LYS A 155 4.98 5.59 -30.34
C LYS A 155 3.75 5.79 -29.43
N PRO A 156 3.83 5.41 -28.14
CA PRO A 156 2.71 5.55 -27.23
C PRO A 156 2.42 7.02 -26.94
N VAL A 157 1.14 7.37 -26.80
CA VAL A 157 0.74 8.68 -26.28
C VAL A 157 0.66 8.65 -24.76
N LEU A 158 0.26 7.52 -24.18
CA LEU A 158 0.16 7.30 -22.74
C LEU A 158 1.16 6.22 -22.30
N ASP A 159 1.93 6.52 -21.26
CA ASP A 159 2.93 5.59 -20.71
C ASP A 159 2.29 4.59 -19.73
N PHE A 160 1.55 3.64 -20.29
CA PHE A 160 1.00 2.51 -19.53
C PHE A 160 2.08 1.57 -19.00
N GLN A 161 3.27 1.57 -19.58
CA GLN A 161 4.35 0.69 -19.14
C GLN A 161 4.88 1.14 -17.78
N SER A 162 5.19 2.42 -17.61
CA SER A 162 5.59 2.95 -16.31
C SER A 162 4.44 2.85 -15.30
N ALA A 163 3.21 3.11 -15.72
CA ALA A 163 2.04 3.03 -14.85
C ALA A 163 1.79 1.61 -14.29
N ALA A 164 1.92 0.58 -15.13
CA ALA A 164 1.78 -0.81 -14.72
C ALA A 164 2.94 -1.27 -13.82
N GLU A 165 4.17 -0.85 -14.13
CA GLU A 165 5.34 -1.12 -13.30
C GLU A 165 5.16 -0.52 -11.90
N GLU A 166 4.68 0.73 -11.81
CA GLU A 166 4.40 1.41 -10.55
C GLU A 166 3.28 0.70 -9.76
N ALA A 167 2.20 0.28 -10.42
CA ALA A 167 1.13 -0.49 -9.78
C ALA A 167 1.63 -1.80 -9.16
N VAL A 168 2.40 -2.56 -9.93
CA VAL A 168 2.92 -3.87 -9.54
C VAL A 168 3.99 -3.73 -8.47
N SER A 169 4.91 -2.77 -8.61
CA SER A 169 5.96 -2.50 -7.62
C SER A 169 5.37 -2.04 -6.28
N PHE A 170 4.34 -1.20 -6.31
CA PHE A 170 3.62 -0.78 -5.10
C PHE A 170 3.01 -1.98 -4.36
N LEU A 171 2.26 -2.84 -5.06
CA LEU A 171 1.68 -4.04 -4.45
C LEU A 171 2.76 -5.03 -3.98
N SER A 172 3.87 -5.18 -4.72
CA SER A 172 5.03 -5.98 -4.30
C SER A 172 5.62 -5.46 -3.00
N GLY A 173 5.79 -4.13 -2.88
CA GLY A 173 6.26 -3.46 -1.66
C GLY A 173 5.33 -3.64 -0.45
N LEU A 174 4.05 -3.92 -0.69
CA LEU A 174 3.08 -4.30 0.34
C LEU A 174 3.14 -5.80 0.73
N GLY A 175 4.00 -6.59 0.08
CA GLY A 175 4.25 -8.00 0.40
C GLY A 175 3.36 -8.98 -0.36
N PHE A 176 2.74 -8.58 -1.46
CA PHE A 176 1.97 -9.48 -2.31
C PHE A 176 2.89 -10.18 -3.34
N GLU A 177 2.95 -11.51 -3.26
CA GLU A 177 3.73 -12.36 -4.20
C GLU A 177 2.87 -12.97 -5.33
N LYS A 178 1.55 -12.79 -5.24
CA LYS A 178 0.55 -13.18 -6.23
C LYS A 178 -0.51 -12.09 -6.36
N MET A 179 -0.92 -11.81 -7.59
CA MET A 179 -1.89 -10.76 -7.89
C MET A 179 -2.78 -11.23 -9.04
N ALA A 180 -4.03 -10.81 -9.03
CA ALA A 180 -4.96 -10.97 -10.13
C ALA A 180 -5.08 -9.68 -10.96
N ALA A 181 -5.60 -9.80 -12.18
CA ALA A 181 -5.98 -8.66 -13.00
C ALA A 181 -7.40 -8.81 -13.54
N VAL A 182 -8.19 -7.73 -13.52
CA VAL A 182 -9.49 -7.66 -14.20
C VAL A 182 -9.42 -6.59 -15.28
N LEU A 183 -9.45 -7.05 -16.52
CA LEU A 183 -9.17 -6.26 -17.73
C LEU A 183 -10.37 -6.31 -18.68
N ARG A 184 -10.49 -5.37 -19.61
CA ARG A 184 -11.54 -5.40 -20.66
C ARG A 184 -11.21 -6.37 -21.80
N GLU A 185 -9.92 -6.59 -22.05
CA GLU A 185 -9.42 -7.56 -23.01
C GLU A 185 -8.27 -8.34 -22.35
N LYS A 186 -8.49 -9.63 -22.04
CA LYS A 186 -7.51 -10.43 -21.28
C LYS A 186 -6.21 -10.68 -22.06
N ASP A 187 -6.28 -10.69 -23.39
CA ASP A 187 -5.15 -10.89 -24.29
C ASP A 187 -4.59 -9.55 -24.83
N GLY A 188 -5.14 -8.43 -24.36
CA GLY A 188 -4.84 -7.08 -24.82
C GLY A 188 -3.44 -6.58 -24.41
N PRO A 189 -2.97 -5.47 -25.02
CA PRO A 189 -1.74 -4.79 -24.64
C PRO A 189 -1.52 -4.59 -23.12
N LEU A 190 -2.55 -4.21 -22.36
CA LEU A 190 -2.39 -4.00 -20.91
C LEU A 190 -1.98 -5.28 -20.17
N CYS A 191 -2.55 -6.42 -20.53
CA CYS A 191 -2.19 -7.71 -19.94
C CYS A 191 -0.71 -8.03 -20.16
N ARG A 192 -0.22 -7.84 -21.39
CA ARG A 192 1.20 -8.07 -21.73
C ARG A 192 2.14 -7.14 -20.97
N ILE A 193 1.72 -5.89 -20.75
CA ILE A 193 2.48 -4.91 -19.96
C ILE A 193 2.51 -5.33 -18.48
N LEU A 194 1.38 -5.73 -17.90
CA LEU A 194 1.29 -6.22 -16.52
C LEU A 194 2.13 -7.48 -16.33
N HIS A 195 2.08 -8.43 -17.26
CA HIS A 195 2.91 -9.63 -17.23
C HIS A 195 4.41 -9.29 -17.13
N ARG A 196 4.91 -8.45 -18.03
CA ARG A 196 6.32 -8.01 -18.01
C ARG A 196 6.69 -7.30 -16.70
N SER A 197 5.77 -6.53 -16.14
CA SER A 197 5.96 -5.82 -14.87
C SER A 197 6.01 -6.81 -13.69
N MET A 198 5.15 -7.82 -13.67
CA MET A 198 5.15 -8.89 -12.67
C MET A 198 6.44 -9.71 -12.70
N GLU A 199 6.91 -10.10 -13.90
CA GLU A 199 8.19 -10.82 -14.05
C GLU A 199 9.38 -10.04 -13.48
N ARG A 200 9.45 -8.73 -13.75
CA ARG A 200 10.51 -7.84 -13.22
C ARG A 200 10.48 -7.73 -11.69
N ASN A 201 9.29 -7.73 -11.10
CA ASN A 201 9.09 -7.67 -9.65
C ASN A 201 9.09 -9.07 -8.99
N LYS A 202 9.46 -10.13 -9.72
CA LYS A 202 9.50 -11.52 -9.22
C LYS A 202 8.16 -12.02 -8.68
N ILE A 203 7.06 -11.50 -9.20
CA ILE A 203 5.70 -11.95 -8.90
C ILE A 203 5.35 -13.09 -9.83
N VAL A 204 4.73 -14.14 -9.30
CA VAL A 204 4.29 -15.28 -10.12
C VAL A 204 3.11 -14.84 -10.97
N PHE A 205 3.34 -14.79 -12.29
CA PHE A 205 2.27 -14.59 -13.26
C PHE A 205 1.51 -15.91 -13.46
N ASP A 206 0.19 -15.86 -13.27
CA ASP A 206 -0.70 -16.99 -13.44
C ASP A 206 -1.85 -16.55 -14.35
N GLU A 207 -1.89 -17.11 -15.56
CA GLU A 207 -2.93 -16.80 -16.55
C GLU A 207 -4.34 -17.08 -16.02
N SER A 208 -4.50 -18.01 -15.07
CA SER A 208 -5.81 -18.31 -14.46
C SER A 208 -6.32 -17.21 -13.52
N LEU A 209 -5.48 -16.22 -13.20
CA LEU A 209 -5.81 -15.04 -12.38
C LEU A 209 -6.03 -13.77 -13.22
N ILE A 210 -6.09 -13.90 -14.55
CA ILE A 210 -6.42 -12.82 -15.46
C ILE A 210 -7.88 -12.99 -15.93
N PHE A 211 -8.71 -12.00 -15.62
CA PHE A 211 -10.14 -12.02 -15.88
C PHE A 211 -10.52 -10.96 -16.91
N GLU A 212 -11.47 -11.30 -17.79
CA GLU A 212 -12.03 -10.39 -18.77
C GLU A 212 -13.40 -9.87 -18.33
N PHE A 213 -13.51 -8.55 -18.25
CA PHE A 213 -14.72 -7.85 -17.88
C PHE A 213 -15.78 -8.04 -18.97
N GLY A 214 -16.89 -8.70 -18.61
CA GLY A 214 -17.96 -9.08 -19.52
C GLY A 214 -17.98 -10.58 -19.86
N GLU A 215 -16.85 -11.28 -19.75
CA GLU A 215 -16.83 -12.75 -19.75
C GLU A 215 -17.05 -13.30 -18.34
N GLN A 216 -16.36 -12.74 -17.33
CA GLN A 216 -16.55 -13.09 -15.93
C GLN A 216 -17.27 -11.98 -15.18
N GLU A 217 -18.27 -12.38 -14.38
CA GLU A 217 -18.95 -11.47 -13.47
C GLU A 217 -18.04 -11.11 -12.27
N PRO A 218 -18.05 -9.86 -11.79
CA PRO A 218 -17.22 -9.44 -10.65
C PRO A 218 -17.40 -10.30 -9.39
N SER A 219 -18.59 -10.86 -9.18
CA SER A 219 -18.87 -11.79 -8.07
C SER A 219 -18.16 -13.13 -8.21
N GLU A 220 -18.02 -13.65 -9.43
CA GLU A 220 -17.29 -14.88 -9.75
C GLU A 220 -15.79 -14.68 -9.57
N VAL A 221 -15.28 -13.53 -10.03
CA VAL A 221 -13.88 -13.13 -9.80
C VAL A 221 -13.56 -13.18 -8.31
N LEU A 222 -14.36 -12.51 -7.46
CA LEU A 222 -14.16 -12.51 -6.01
C LEU A 222 -14.21 -13.91 -5.38
N GLU A 223 -15.04 -14.81 -5.92
CA GLU A 223 -15.09 -16.21 -5.47
C GLU A 223 -13.81 -16.96 -5.81
N ILE A 224 -13.27 -16.76 -7.01
CA ILE A 224 -12.00 -17.36 -7.43
C ILE A 224 -10.85 -16.82 -6.59
N LEU A 225 -10.80 -15.51 -6.33
CA LEU A 225 -9.79 -14.90 -5.46
C LEU A 225 -9.83 -15.47 -4.05
N ALA A 226 -11.02 -15.60 -3.46
CA ALA A 226 -11.21 -16.19 -2.14
C ALA A 226 -10.75 -17.66 -2.09
N LYS A 227 -11.00 -18.46 -3.13
CA LYS A 227 -10.57 -19.88 -3.21
C LYS A 227 -9.07 -20.03 -3.44
N THR A 228 -8.46 -19.14 -4.21
CA THR A 228 -7.02 -19.18 -4.56
C THR A 228 -6.15 -18.51 -3.50
N GLY A 229 -6.75 -17.77 -2.56
CA GLY A 229 -6.04 -17.01 -1.53
C GLY A 229 -5.36 -15.75 -2.06
N VAL A 230 -5.72 -15.29 -3.26
CA VAL A 230 -5.14 -14.09 -3.87
C VAL A 230 -5.80 -12.86 -3.26
N LYS A 231 -4.99 -12.02 -2.61
CA LYS A 231 -5.45 -10.85 -1.85
C LYS A 231 -5.15 -9.50 -2.52
N ALA A 232 -4.62 -9.51 -3.73
CA ALA A 232 -4.34 -8.28 -4.49
C ALA A 232 -4.88 -8.39 -5.91
N VAL A 233 -5.55 -7.33 -6.38
CA VAL A 233 -6.10 -7.25 -7.73
C VAL A 233 -5.84 -5.89 -8.36
N VAL A 234 -5.33 -5.91 -9.60
CA VAL A 234 -5.22 -4.74 -10.48
C VAL A 234 -6.45 -4.71 -11.37
N VAL A 235 -7.20 -3.61 -11.38
CA VAL A 235 -8.40 -3.47 -12.21
C VAL A 235 -8.22 -2.35 -13.23
N GLN A 236 -8.55 -2.62 -14.49
CA GLN A 236 -8.20 -1.73 -15.60
C GLN A 236 -8.78 -0.32 -15.48
N ASP A 237 -9.96 -0.15 -14.90
CA ASP A 237 -10.56 1.17 -14.70
C ASP A 237 -11.49 1.26 -13.49
N THR A 238 -11.90 2.49 -13.19
CA THR A 238 -12.76 2.82 -12.04
C THR A 238 -14.19 2.29 -12.16
N GLU A 239 -14.67 1.96 -13.37
CA GLU A 239 -15.97 1.32 -13.57
C GLU A 239 -15.93 -0.13 -13.04
N ILE A 240 -14.90 -0.88 -13.46
CA ILE A 240 -14.65 -2.24 -12.99
C ILE A 240 -14.42 -2.22 -11.47
N ALA A 241 -13.59 -1.28 -10.97
CA ALA A 241 -13.32 -1.14 -9.54
C ALA A 241 -14.61 -0.95 -8.73
N ARG A 242 -15.54 -0.12 -9.20
CA ARG A 242 -16.81 0.14 -8.52
C ARG A 242 -17.66 -1.12 -8.39
N LEU A 243 -17.68 -1.96 -9.43
CA LEU A 243 -18.40 -3.22 -9.41
C LEU A 243 -17.74 -4.23 -8.45
N ILE A 244 -16.41 -4.32 -8.46
CA ILE A 244 -15.65 -5.14 -7.50
C ILE A 244 -15.95 -4.71 -6.05
N TYR A 245 -15.94 -3.41 -5.75
CA TYR A 245 -16.31 -2.88 -4.44
C TYR A 245 -17.74 -3.26 -4.04
N SER A 246 -18.69 -3.11 -4.97
CA SER A 246 -20.10 -3.42 -4.72
C SER A 246 -20.30 -4.91 -4.42
N CYS A 247 -19.64 -5.77 -5.18
CA CYS A 247 -19.68 -7.23 -4.97
C CYS A 247 -18.94 -7.65 -3.70
N ALA A 248 -17.81 -7.03 -3.37
CA ALA A 248 -17.07 -7.29 -2.13
C ALA A 248 -17.91 -6.95 -0.91
N TYR A 249 -18.55 -5.78 -0.92
CA TYR A 249 -19.50 -5.37 0.13
C TYR A 249 -20.65 -6.37 0.28
N ALA A 250 -21.27 -6.79 -0.82
CA ALA A 250 -22.35 -7.78 -0.81
C ALA A 250 -21.92 -9.16 -0.27
N ARG A 251 -20.62 -9.48 -0.31
CA ARG A 251 -20.04 -10.74 0.17
C ARG A 251 -19.38 -10.62 1.55
N HIS A 252 -19.50 -9.48 2.23
CA HIS A 252 -18.81 -9.19 3.49
C HIS A 252 -17.28 -9.34 3.40
N MET A 253 -16.71 -9.12 2.22
CA MET A 253 -15.26 -9.04 2.03
C MET A 253 -14.81 -7.60 2.27
N ASN A 254 -13.86 -7.40 3.17
CA ASN A 254 -13.34 -6.09 3.50
C ASN A 254 -12.27 -5.69 2.48
N ILE A 255 -12.42 -4.50 1.92
CA ILE A 255 -11.32 -3.78 1.26
C ILE A 255 -10.83 -2.76 2.29
N PRO A 256 -9.53 -2.70 2.64
CA PRO A 256 -8.41 -3.46 2.07
C PRO A 256 -8.10 -4.81 2.76
N GLY A 257 -8.80 -5.16 3.84
CA GLY A 257 -8.39 -6.25 4.76
C GLY A 257 -8.33 -7.64 4.14
N ASP A 258 -9.36 -8.03 3.40
CA ASP A 258 -9.47 -9.31 2.70
C ASP A 258 -8.99 -9.23 1.25
N LEU A 259 -9.08 -8.04 0.63
CA LEU A 259 -8.68 -7.79 -0.75
C LEU A 259 -8.15 -6.36 -0.91
N SER A 260 -6.95 -6.25 -1.46
CA SER A 260 -6.34 -4.99 -1.91
C SER A 260 -6.65 -4.73 -3.38
N VAL A 261 -7.12 -3.53 -3.69
CA VAL A 261 -7.53 -3.13 -5.05
C VAL A 261 -6.76 -1.90 -5.50
N ILE A 262 -6.17 -1.95 -6.69
CA ILE A 262 -5.56 -0.81 -7.38
C ILE A 262 -6.16 -0.66 -8.78
N SER A 263 -6.34 0.57 -9.26
CA SER A 263 -6.95 0.83 -10.57
C SER A 263 -6.28 1.93 -11.37
N PHE A 264 -6.58 2.03 -12.67
CA PHE A 264 -6.27 3.21 -13.48
C PHE A 264 -7.50 4.12 -13.56
N ASP A 265 -7.30 5.43 -13.44
CA ASP A 265 -8.38 6.42 -13.50
C ASP A 265 -8.20 7.34 -14.71
N PHE A 266 -9.02 7.08 -15.73
CA PHE A 266 -9.09 7.89 -16.93
C PHE A 266 -10.09 9.06 -16.81
N GLY A 267 -11.07 8.97 -15.91
CA GLY A 267 -12.19 9.91 -15.81
C GLY A 267 -11.95 11.06 -14.84
N GLY A 268 -11.00 10.93 -13.92
CA GLY A 268 -10.64 11.94 -12.92
C GLY A 268 -11.58 11.98 -11.70
N GLU A 269 -11.38 12.96 -10.82
CA GLU A 269 -12.05 13.02 -9.51
C GLU A 269 -13.59 13.10 -9.62
N GLY A 270 -14.26 12.04 -9.18
CA GLY A 270 -15.70 12.08 -8.98
C GLY A 270 -16.39 10.74 -8.73
N HIS A 271 -15.63 9.72 -8.34
CA HIS A 271 -16.15 8.49 -7.75
C HIS A 271 -15.75 8.44 -6.27
N THR A 272 -16.74 8.27 -5.40
CA THR A 272 -16.48 8.10 -3.97
C THR A 272 -16.34 6.61 -3.67
N PHE A 273 -15.11 6.18 -3.43
CA PHE A 273 -14.81 4.83 -2.95
C PHE A 273 -14.71 4.84 -1.42
N LEU A 274 -15.22 3.80 -0.77
CA LEU A 274 -15.09 3.59 0.67
C LEU A 274 -14.62 2.15 0.91
N PRO A 275 -13.36 1.94 1.34
CA PRO A 275 -12.29 2.95 1.51
C PRO A 275 -11.84 3.58 0.17
N GLU A 276 -11.17 4.74 0.24
CA GLU A 276 -10.64 5.46 -0.94
C GLU A 276 -9.79 4.54 -1.84
N LEU A 277 -10.01 4.57 -3.14
CA LEU A 277 -9.31 3.71 -4.11
C LEU A 277 -7.89 4.23 -4.37
N CYS A 278 -6.92 3.32 -4.35
CA CYS A 278 -5.57 3.54 -4.81
C CYS A 278 -5.56 3.52 -6.35
N THR A 279 -5.10 4.60 -6.98
CA THR A 279 -5.28 4.79 -8.42
C THR A 279 -4.06 5.37 -9.14
N LEU A 280 -3.91 5.04 -10.42
CA LEU A 280 -3.04 5.72 -11.37
C LEU A 280 -3.88 6.65 -12.24
N VAL A 281 -3.78 7.95 -11.99
CA VAL A 281 -4.67 8.97 -12.55
C VAL A 281 -4.06 9.61 -13.79
N LEU A 282 -4.85 9.70 -14.87
CA LEU A 282 -4.43 10.41 -16.08
C LEU A 282 -4.39 11.94 -15.83
N PRO A 283 -3.25 12.63 -16.00
CA PRO A 283 -3.17 14.07 -15.81
C PRO A 283 -3.79 14.82 -17.01
N HIS A 284 -5.12 14.99 -17.02
CA HIS A 284 -5.86 15.57 -18.15
C HIS A 284 -5.34 16.93 -18.61
N LYS A 285 -4.91 17.79 -17.67
CA LYS A 285 -4.38 19.12 -17.97
C LYS A 285 -3.05 19.06 -18.72
N GLU A 286 -2.14 18.21 -18.27
CA GLU A 286 -0.83 18.01 -18.89
C GLU A 286 -0.99 17.38 -20.27
N LEU A 287 -1.82 16.33 -20.37
CA LEU A 287 -2.14 15.70 -21.63
C LEU A 287 -2.74 16.71 -22.62
N ALA A 288 -3.75 17.49 -22.21
CA ALA A 288 -4.34 18.51 -23.07
C ALA A 288 -3.31 19.56 -23.52
N LYS A 289 -2.36 19.94 -22.66
CA LYS A 289 -1.28 20.88 -23.02
C LYS A 289 -0.39 20.30 -24.12
N ILE A 290 0.05 19.06 -23.96
CA ILE A 290 0.91 18.36 -24.93
C ILE A 290 0.18 18.19 -26.26
N LEU A 291 -1.08 17.75 -26.22
CA LEU A 291 -1.93 17.63 -27.41
C LEU A 291 -2.09 18.98 -28.11
N TRP A 292 -2.37 20.05 -27.36
CA TRP A 292 -2.51 21.39 -27.93
C TRP A 292 -1.20 21.89 -28.55
N ASP A 293 -0.07 21.77 -27.86
CA ASP A 293 1.23 22.20 -28.39
C ASP A 293 1.57 21.47 -29.69
N THR A 294 1.25 20.18 -29.76
CA THR A 294 1.45 19.36 -30.95
C THR A 294 0.56 19.85 -32.09
N VAL A 295 -0.75 20.06 -31.85
CA VAL A 295 -1.68 20.61 -32.84
C VAL A 295 -1.24 22.00 -33.30
N PHE A 296 -0.91 22.89 -32.38
CA PHE A 296 -0.48 24.26 -32.67
C PHE A 296 0.80 24.30 -33.50
N HIS A 297 1.77 23.43 -33.17
CA HIS A 297 2.98 23.25 -33.99
C HIS A 297 2.61 22.82 -35.41
N MET A 298 1.81 21.75 -35.55
CA MET A 298 1.43 21.20 -36.86
C MET A 298 0.64 22.20 -37.72
N VAL A 299 -0.28 22.95 -37.12
CA VAL A 299 -1.03 24.02 -37.80
C VAL A 299 -0.10 25.15 -38.25
N SER A 300 0.93 25.46 -37.46
CA SER A 300 1.86 26.56 -37.74
C SER A 300 2.96 26.19 -38.74
N THR A 301 3.52 24.98 -38.66
CA THR A 301 4.71 24.57 -39.42
C THR A 301 4.41 23.61 -40.56
N ARG A 302 3.22 22.98 -40.57
CA ARG A 302 2.85 21.89 -41.50
C ARG A 302 3.82 20.70 -41.46
N ARG A 303 4.50 20.49 -40.33
CA ARG A 303 5.38 19.34 -40.10
C ARG A 303 4.82 18.49 -38.97
N GLU A 304 4.85 17.18 -39.15
CA GLU A 304 4.54 16.23 -38.08
C GLU A 304 5.59 16.29 -36.97
N GLN A 305 5.12 16.14 -35.74
CA GLN A 305 5.94 16.05 -34.54
C GLN A 305 5.45 14.85 -33.72
N GLY A 306 6.39 14.08 -33.17
CA GLY A 306 6.04 13.01 -32.23
C GLY A 306 5.53 13.58 -30.91
N ILE A 307 4.66 12.83 -30.24
CA ILE A 307 4.17 13.17 -28.90
C ILE A 307 5.06 12.48 -27.88
N GLU A 308 5.56 13.23 -26.90
CA GLU A 308 6.22 12.63 -25.74
C GLU A 308 5.17 11.89 -24.89
N PRO A 309 5.40 10.62 -24.49
CA PRO A 309 4.43 9.86 -23.73
C PRO A 309 4.10 10.52 -22.40
N VAL A 310 2.81 10.56 -22.06
CA VAL A 310 2.33 11.14 -20.80
C VAL A 310 2.21 10.05 -19.74
N GLY A 311 2.91 10.24 -18.62
CA GLY A 311 2.83 9.35 -17.46
C GLY A 311 1.52 9.51 -16.70
N LEU A 312 1.07 8.44 -16.05
CA LEU A 312 -0.04 8.49 -15.11
C LEU A 312 0.51 8.83 -13.71
N MET A 313 -0.26 9.58 -12.92
CA MET A 313 0.13 9.98 -11.57
C MET A 313 -0.43 9.01 -10.54
N PHE A 314 0.44 8.39 -9.74
CA PHE A 314 0.01 7.56 -8.64
C PHE A 314 -0.63 8.37 -7.50
N LYS A 315 -1.83 7.97 -7.10
CA LYS A 315 -2.58 8.50 -5.97
C LYS A 315 -2.84 7.37 -4.98
N GLU A 316 -2.10 7.40 -3.87
CA GLU A 316 -2.25 6.40 -2.80
C GLU A 316 -3.63 6.55 -2.13
N GLY A 317 -4.41 5.45 -2.16
CA GLY A 317 -5.70 5.34 -1.48
C GLY A 317 -5.62 4.44 -0.25
N LYS A 318 -6.79 4.15 0.35
CA LYS A 318 -6.96 3.23 1.49
C LYS A 318 -7.50 1.86 1.08
N SER A 319 -7.53 1.56 -0.22
CA SER A 319 -8.01 0.31 -0.80
C SER A 319 -6.97 -0.81 -0.82
N THR A 320 -5.77 -0.52 -0.35
CA THR A 320 -4.67 -1.48 -0.23
C THR A 320 -4.19 -1.56 1.20
N ALA A 321 -3.81 -2.76 1.63
CA ALA A 321 -3.18 -3.02 2.93
C ALA A 321 -1.95 -3.88 2.70
N ARG A 322 -1.04 -3.91 3.68
CA ARG A 322 0.04 -4.90 3.65
C ARG A 322 -0.56 -6.30 3.61
N SER A 323 0.03 -7.16 2.79
CA SER A 323 -0.29 -8.58 2.76
C SER A 323 -0.07 -9.15 4.16
N THR A 324 -1.15 -9.68 4.75
CA THR A 324 -1.08 -10.47 5.99
C THR A 324 -0.45 -11.86 5.76
N ASP A 325 -0.08 -12.17 4.50
CA ASP A 325 0.60 -13.41 4.09
C ASP A 325 2.13 -13.31 4.03
N ARG A 326 2.75 -12.22 4.54
CA ARG A 326 3.98 -12.48 5.30
C ARG A 326 3.56 -13.47 6.37
N HIS A 327 4.13 -14.69 6.40
CA HIS A 327 3.91 -15.62 7.51
C HIS A 327 3.88 -14.79 8.79
N LYS A 328 2.72 -14.71 9.49
CA LYS A 328 2.69 -14.03 10.78
C LYS A 328 3.76 -14.71 11.59
N VAL A 329 4.85 -14.00 11.85
CA VAL A 329 6.04 -14.67 12.33
C VAL A 329 5.72 -15.20 13.71
N LYS A 330 5.90 -16.51 13.85
CA LYS A 330 5.53 -17.22 15.06
C LYS A 330 6.63 -17.05 16.09
N ILE A 331 6.28 -16.40 17.18
CA ILE A 331 7.21 -16.13 18.29
C ILE A 331 6.62 -16.78 19.53
N CYS A 332 7.33 -17.75 20.09
CA CYS A 332 6.95 -18.41 21.32
C CYS A 332 7.63 -17.73 22.51
N VAL A 333 6.84 -17.33 23.50
CA VAL A 333 7.34 -16.77 24.75
C VAL A 333 7.22 -17.83 25.84
N ILE A 334 8.33 -18.12 26.54
CA ILE A 334 8.32 -19.07 27.66
C ILE A 334 8.82 -18.36 28.91
N GLY A 335 7.99 -18.35 29.94
CA GLY A 335 8.33 -17.72 31.21
C GLY A 335 7.11 -17.43 32.08
N GLY A 336 7.37 -16.92 33.28
CA GLY A 336 6.34 -16.65 34.27
C GLY A 336 5.45 -15.45 33.95
N VAL A 337 4.17 -15.58 34.25
CA VAL A 337 3.18 -14.50 34.29
C VAL A 337 2.75 -14.30 35.74
N ASN A 338 2.58 -13.06 36.18
CA ASN A 338 2.21 -12.72 37.56
C ASN A 338 1.27 -11.51 37.59
N LEU A 339 0.70 -11.23 38.77
CA LEU A 339 0.07 -9.94 39.03
C LEU A 339 1.09 -8.96 39.59
N ASP A 340 1.03 -7.72 39.14
CA ASP A 340 1.77 -6.60 39.71
C ASP A 340 0.82 -5.82 40.62
N VAL A 341 1.10 -5.84 41.92
CA VAL A 341 0.36 -5.09 42.94
C VAL A 341 1.23 -3.92 43.36
N THR A 342 0.88 -2.74 42.87
CA THR A 342 1.64 -1.50 43.14
C THR A 342 0.99 -0.69 44.25
N PHE A 343 1.80 -0.24 45.20
CA PHE A 343 1.44 0.58 46.34
C PHE A 343 2.20 1.91 46.30
N LEU A 344 1.47 3.02 46.30
CA LEU A 344 2.06 4.35 46.44
C LEU A 344 2.25 4.67 47.93
N VAL A 345 3.48 4.97 48.32
CA VAL A 345 3.90 5.24 49.71
C VAL A 345 4.73 6.53 49.76
N ASP A 346 4.84 7.17 50.92
CA ASP A 346 5.66 8.39 51.03
C ASP A 346 7.17 8.07 51.00
N GLU A 347 7.57 7.02 51.72
CA GLU A 347 8.95 6.57 51.86
C GLU A 347 9.00 5.06 52.10
N ILE A 348 10.11 4.42 51.72
CA ILE A 348 10.37 3.00 51.99
C ILE A 348 11.08 2.90 53.33
N LEU A 349 10.38 2.38 54.33
CA LEU A 349 10.84 2.33 55.71
C LEU A 349 11.69 1.09 56.02
N GLY A 350 12.52 1.22 57.07
CA GLY A 350 13.33 0.12 57.62
C GLY A 350 12.53 -0.86 58.47
N SER A 351 13.22 -1.87 59.02
CA SER A 351 12.60 -2.88 59.87
C SER A 351 11.94 -2.27 61.12
N THR A 352 10.71 -2.67 61.44
CA THR A 352 9.87 -2.31 62.61
C THR A 352 8.99 -1.06 62.50
N GLU A 353 9.02 -0.37 61.36
CA GLU A 353 8.17 0.80 61.12
C GLU A 353 6.97 0.46 60.22
N THR A 354 5.84 1.15 60.42
CA THR A 354 4.61 0.93 59.65
C THR A 354 4.46 2.02 58.60
N MET A 355 4.38 1.64 57.33
CA MET A 355 4.15 2.57 56.23
C MET A 355 2.65 2.72 55.93
N THR A 356 2.22 3.94 55.56
CA THR A 356 0.86 4.20 55.05
C THR A 356 0.85 4.03 53.54
N ILE A 357 -0.16 3.31 53.02
CA ILE A 357 -0.40 3.14 51.58
C ILE A 357 -1.49 4.11 51.16
N HIS A 358 -1.18 5.00 50.22
CA HIS A 358 -2.12 6.02 49.73
C HIS A 358 -2.95 5.52 48.56
N GLU A 359 -2.33 4.75 47.66
CA GLU A 359 -2.98 4.20 46.47
C GLU A 359 -2.55 2.76 46.26
N ARG A 360 -3.45 1.96 45.69
CA ARG A 360 -3.22 0.56 45.32
C ARG A 360 -3.71 0.32 43.90
N SER A 361 -2.84 -0.27 43.09
CA SER A 361 -3.17 -0.76 41.75
C SER A 361 -2.86 -2.25 41.63
N ILE A 362 -3.68 -2.99 40.89
CA ILE A 362 -3.47 -4.40 40.58
C ILE A 362 -3.56 -4.53 39.08
N LEU A 363 -2.46 -4.90 38.44
CA LEU A 363 -2.37 -5.03 36.99
C LEU A 363 -1.82 -6.41 36.62
N PRO A 364 -2.23 -6.97 35.48
CA PRO A 364 -1.51 -8.07 34.86
C PRO A 364 -0.07 -7.67 34.56
N GLY A 365 0.87 -8.54 34.89
CA GLY A 365 2.30 -8.32 34.73
C GLY A 365 3.03 -9.59 34.33
N GLY A 366 4.32 -9.60 34.62
CA GLY A 366 5.23 -10.68 34.26
C GLY A 366 5.84 -10.50 32.89
N LYS A 367 7.16 -10.67 32.82
CA LYS A 367 7.94 -10.36 31.62
C LYS A 367 7.47 -11.20 30.43
N ALA A 368 7.13 -12.46 30.65
CA ALA A 368 6.57 -13.31 29.60
C ALA A 368 5.23 -12.78 29.07
N GLY A 369 4.33 -12.38 29.97
CA GLY A 369 3.04 -11.79 29.60
C GLY A 369 3.20 -10.47 28.85
N ASN A 370 4.05 -9.59 29.36
CA ASN A 370 4.37 -8.31 28.71
C ASN A 370 4.95 -8.52 27.31
N GLN A 371 5.91 -9.44 27.16
CA GLN A 371 6.55 -9.69 25.88
C GLN A 371 5.61 -10.35 24.87
N ALA A 372 4.77 -11.30 25.30
CA ALA A 372 3.77 -11.94 24.44
C ALA A 372 2.74 -10.94 23.93
N ILE A 373 2.22 -10.06 24.80
CA ILE A 373 1.30 -8.99 24.39
C ILE A 373 2.00 -7.98 23.48
N GLY A 374 3.27 -7.64 23.78
CA GLY A 374 4.06 -6.74 22.95
C GLY A 374 4.24 -7.29 21.53
N VAL A 375 4.51 -8.59 21.38
CA VAL A 375 4.58 -9.25 20.07
C VAL A 375 3.24 -9.17 19.35
N ALA A 376 2.14 -9.51 20.02
CA ALA A 376 0.81 -9.53 19.42
C ALA A 376 0.34 -8.13 18.97
N ARG A 377 0.63 -7.08 19.74
CA ARG A 377 0.31 -5.69 19.38
C ARG A 377 1.10 -5.16 18.20
N LEU A 378 2.26 -5.75 17.94
CA LEU A 378 3.07 -5.47 16.77
C LEU A 378 2.69 -6.38 15.60
N ASP A 379 1.52 -7.01 15.59
CA ASP A 379 1.01 -7.91 14.55
C ASP A 379 1.78 -9.24 14.38
N GLY A 380 2.68 -9.58 15.32
CA GLY A 380 3.32 -10.89 15.38
C GLY A 380 2.37 -11.99 15.86
N ALA A 381 2.60 -13.25 15.45
CA ALA A 381 1.87 -14.40 15.99
C ALA A 381 2.52 -14.84 17.32
N ALA A 382 2.05 -14.26 18.43
CA ALA A 382 2.53 -14.60 19.76
C ALA A 382 1.86 -15.87 20.29
N SER A 383 2.67 -16.82 20.76
CA SER A 383 2.22 -17.92 21.62
C SER A 383 2.95 -17.86 22.96
N ILE A 384 2.33 -18.38 24.01
CA ILE A 384 2.93 -18.40 25.35
C ILE A 384 2.88 -19.80 25.97
N ILE A 385 4.03 -20.25 26.50
CA ILE A 385 4.14 -21.45 27.33
C ILE A 385 4.41 -21.00 28.77
N SER A 386 3.44 -21.24 29.66
CA SER A 386 3.49 -20.77 31.05
C SER A 386 2.56 -21.62 31.92
N ILE A 387 2.74 -21.57 33.25
CA ILE A 387 1.84 -22.20 34.21
C ILE A 387 1.14 -21.12 35.04
N LEU A 388 -0.19 -21.14 35.04
CA LEU A 388 -1.03 -20.27 35.87
C LEU A 388 -1.71 -21.06 36.98
N SER A 389 -2.15 -20.39 38.03
CA SER A 389 -3.04 -21.02 39.01
C SER A 389 -4.48 -21.07 38.48
N ASN A 390 -5.27 -22.04 38.94
CA ASN A 390 -6.71 -22.09 38.65
C ASN A 390 -7.56 -21.18 39.58
N ASP A 391 -6.91 -20.31 40.35
CA ASP A 391 -7.55 -19.25 41.12
C ASP A 391 -8.12 -18.14 40.22
N MET A 392 -8.81 -17.17 40.83
CA MET A 392 -9.46 -16.08 40.10
C MET A 392 -8.43 -15.17 39.41
N ASP A 393 -7.28 -14.98 40.04
CA ASP A 393 -6.18 -14.16 39.53
C ASP A 393 -5.53 -14.80 38.29
N GLY A 394 -5.29 -16.11 38.32
CA GLY A 394 -4.76 -16.85 37.17
C GLY A 394 -5.74 -16.87 35.99
N LYS A 395 -7.04 -16.97 36.25
CA LYS A 395 -8.07 -16.83 35.19
C LYS A 395 -8.09 -15.42 34.60
N ASN A 396 -7.89 -14.39 35.42
CA ASN A 396 -7.81 -13.01 34.94
C ASN A 396 -6.58 -12.82 34.04
N LEU A 397 -5.43 -13.38 34.40
CA LEU A 397 -4.22 -13.37 33.57
C LEU A 397 -4.42 -14.10 32.24
N TYR A 398 -5.02 -15.30 32.28
CA TYR A 398 -5.36 -16.06 31.07
C TYR A 398 -6.25 -15.26 30.11
N ASN A 399 -7.34 -14.69 30.64
CA ASN A 399 -8.28 -13.90 29.85
C ASN A 399 -7.65 -12.62 29.29
N ASN A 400 -6.76 -11.98 30.05
CA ASN A 400 -6.03 -10.80 29.60
C ASN A 400 -5.11 -11.13 28.41
N LEU A 401 -4.37 -12.24 28.45
CA LEU A 401 -3.53 -12.70 27.34
C LEU A 401 -4.37 -13.00 26.09
N ALA A 402 -5.44 -13.77 26.25
CA ALA A 402 -6.35 -14.12 25.15
C ALA A 402 -7.00 -12.88 24.52
N ALA A 403 -7.43 -11.90 25.34
CA ALA A 403 -8.01 -10.64 24.88
C ALA A 403 -7.01 -9.76 24.11
N ASN A 404 -5.70 -9.96 24.30
CA ASN A 404 -4.64 -9.30 23.55
C ASN A 404 -4.13 -10.14 22.37
N ASN A 405 -4.90 -11.13 21.89
CA ASN A 405 -4.58 -11.99 20.74
C ASN A 405 -3.31 -12.86 20.91
N VAL A 406 -2.96 -13.22 22.15
CA VAL A 406 -1.91 -14.21 22.41
C VAL A 406 -2.50 -15.62 22.33
N ASP A 407 -1.84 -16.55 21.65
CA ASP A 407 -2.16 -17.96 21.68
C ASP A 407 -1.80 -18.56 23.06
N VAL A 408 -2.84 -18.80 23.84
CA VAL A 408 -2.78 -19.32 25.22
C VAL A 408 -2.86 -20.85 25.30
N SER A 409 -2.79 -21.56 24.16
CA SER A 409 -2.82 -23.03 24.13
C SER A 409 -1.66 -23.69 24.88
N GLY A 410 -0.55 -22.98 25.07
CA GLY A 410 0.60 -23.42 25.87
C GLY A 410 0.47 -23.17 27.37
N ILE A 411 -0.68 -22.66 27.86
CA ILE A 411 -0.87 -22.40 29.29
C ILE A 411 -1.35 -23.65 30.02
N GLY A 412 -0.53 -24.14 30.97
CA GLY A 412 -0.92 -25.14 31.96
C GLY A 412 -1.57 -24.51 33.19
N PHE A 413 -2.36 -25.29 33.92
CA PHE A 413 -2.96 -24.87 35.20
C PHE A 413 -2.47 -25.73 36.36
N ASP A 414 -1.95 -25.09 37.41
CA ASP A 414 -1.62 -25.69 38.70
C ASP A 414 -2.74 -25.39 39.71
N ASN A 415 -3.16 -26.41 40.47
CA ASN A 415 -4.17 -26.27 41.51
C ASN A 415 -3.56 -26.25 42.93
N ALA A 416 -2.25 -26.48 43.06
CA ALA A 416 -1.56 -26.55 44.35
C ALA A 416 -0.96 -25.20 44.77
N ALA A 417 -0.42 -24.43 43.84
CA ALA A 417 0.15 -23.10 44.09
C ALA A 417 -0.80 -21.96 43.64
N SER A 418 -0.72 -20.83 44.33
CA SER A 418 -1.44 -19.60 43.95
C SER A 418 -0.71 -18.84 42.86
N THR A 419 -1.43 -17.94 42.18
CA THR A 419 -0.84 -17.05 41.17
C THR A 419 0.31 -16.23 41.75
N GLY A 420 1.40 -16.08 40.98
CA GLY A 420 2.55 -15.26 41.38
C GLY A 420 2.16 -13.78 41.51
N ILE A 421 2.76 -13.08 42.47
CA ILE A 421 2.47 -11.67 42.76
C ILE A 421 3.78 -10.89 43.00
N ALA A 422 3.95 -9.78 42.31
CA ALA A 422 4.98 -8.79 42.63
C ALA A 422 4.33 -7.65 43.44
N TYR A 423 4.74 -7.49 44.69
CA TYR A 423 4.37 -6.37 45.55
C TYR A 423 5.38 -5.25 45.34
N ILE A 424 4.95 -4.19 44.66
CA ILE A 424 5.79 -3.06 44.27
C ILE A 424 5.41 -1.88 45.15
N PHE A 425 6.35 -1.40 45.96
CA PHE A 425 6.19 -0.17 46.73
C PHE A 425 6.96 0.93 46.01
N VAL A 426 6.29 2.03 45.69
CA VAL A 426 6.89 3.16 44.96
C VAL A 426 6.66 4.46 45.72
N THR A 427 7.69 5.30 45.80
CA THR A 427 7.62 6.63 46.41
C THR A 427 7.40 7.71 45.35
N LYS A 428 6.98 8.91 45.78
CA LYS A 428 6.91 10.10 44.90
C LYS A 428 8.29 10.53 44.37
N SER A 429 9.37 10.13 45.04
CA SER A 429 10.75 10.35 44.59
C SER A 429 11.26 9.29 43.60
N ALA A 430 10.38 8.38 43.13
CA ALA A 430 10.69 7.27 42.24
C ALA A 430 11.65 6.21 42.82
N GLU A 431 11.75 6.12 44.15
CA GLU A 431 12.37 4.97 44.81
C GLU A 431 11.38 3.80 44.81
N TYR A 432 11.90 2.57 44.70
CA TYR A 432 11.05 1.38 44.68
C TYR A 432 11.64 0.19 45.43
N LEU A 433 10.75 -0.61 46.02
CA LEU A 433 11.03 -1.90 46.64
C LEU A 433 10.08 -2.95 46.04
N ILE A 434 10.63 -4.09 45.62
CA ILE A 434 9.83 -5.19 45.07
C ILE A 434 9.95 -6.42 45.95
N GLY A 435 8.84 -6.84 46.54
CA GLY A 435 8.67 -8.15 47.15
C GLY A 435 8.02 -9.11 46.17
N TYR A 436 8.66 -10.22 45.83
CA TYR A 436 8.14 -11.16 44.83
C TYR A 436 7.69 -12.47 45.48
N TYR A 437 6.41 -12.78 45.34
CA TYR A 437 5.84 -14.10 45.60
C TYR A 437 5.79 -14.87 44.29
N GLN A 438 6.66 -15.88 44.16
CA GLN A 438 6.85 -16.63 42.91
C GLN A 438 5.57 -17.36 42.45
N GLY A 439 4.81 -17.96 43.37
CA GLY A 439 3.60 -18.72 43.02
C GLY A 439 3.86 -19.75 41.90
N THR A 440 2.95 -19.84 40.92
CA THR A 440 3.10 -20.70 39.75
C THR A 440 4.11 -20.21 38.70
N SER A 441 4.65 -18.99 38.84
CA SER A 441 5.52 -18.38 37.82
C SER A 441 6.83 -19.16 37.59
N ASP A 442 7.32 -19.90 38.59
CA ASP A 442 8.53 -20.74 38.51
C ASP A 442 8.22 -22.23 38.25
N SER A 443 6.95 -22.59 38.02
CA SER A 443 6.53 -23.99 37.92
C SER A 443 6.78 -24.62 36.54
N ILE A 444 7.34 -23.87 35.57
CA ILE A 444 7.56 -24.35 34.21
C ILE A 444 8.56 -25.51 34.22
N SER A 445 8.05 -26.73 34.05
CA SER A 445 8.83 -27.95 34.04
C SER A 445 9.14 -28.40 32.62
N ARG A 446 10.21 -29.20 32.48
CA ARG A 446 10.52 -29.90 31.23
C ARG A 446 9.31 -30.65 30.64
N LYS A 447 8.56 -31.36 31.48
CA LYS A 447 7.37 -32.12 31.05
C LYS A 447 6.33 -31.21 30.39
N HIS A 448 6.10 -30.03 30.96
CA HIS A 448 5.15 -29.07 30.40
C HIS A 448 5.60 -28.56 29.03
N VAL A 449 6.89 -28.25 28.88
CA VAL A 449 7.46 -27.85 27.58
C VAL A 449 7.35 -28.99 26.55
N GLU A 450 7.58 -30.25 26.96
CA GLU A 450 7.39 -31.43 26.10
C GLU A 450 5.93 -31.59 25.63
N GLU A 451 4.95 -31.31 26.50
CA GLU A 451 3.51 -31.31 26.16
C GLU A 451 3.14 -30.19 25.18
N CYS A 452 3.84 -29.06 25.22
CA CYS A 452 3.63 -27.89 24.35
C CYS A 452 4.62 -27.82 23.17
N MET A 453 5.30 -28.91 22.85
CA MET A 453 6.42 -28.90 21.90
C MET A 453 6.00 -28.43 20.50
N ASP A 454 4.81 -28.77 20.02
CA ASP A 454 4.33 -28.33 18.70
C ASP A 454 4.24 -26.80 18.57
N ILE A 455 3.89 -26.11 19.66
CA ILE A 455 3.82 -24.65 19.71
C ILE A 455 5.23 -24.08 19.52
N LEU A 456 6.19 -24.57 20.32
CA LEU A 456 7.58 -24.13 20.24
C LEU A 456 8.20 -24.45 18.87
N LEU A 457 8.03 -25.67 18.37
CA LEU A 457 8.60 -26.12 17.10
C LEU A 457 8.03 -25.39 15.87
N SER A 458 6.83 -24.82 15.98
CA SER A 458 6.26 -24.00 14.92
C SER A 458 6.79 -22.56 14.88
N SER A 459 7.61 -22.17 15.86
CA SER A 459 8.09 -20.80 16.04
C SER A 459 9.47 -20.56 15.44
N GLU A 460 9.71 -19.35 14.94
CA GLU A 460 11.01 -18.92 14.40
C GLU A 460 11.92 -18.35 15.49
N TYR A 461 11.30 -17.68 16.48
CA TYR A 461 11.97 -17.12 17.65
C TYR A 461 11.36 -17.64 18.94
N CYS A 462 12.21 -17.80 19.95
CA CYS A 462 11.81 -18.10 21.32
C CYS A 462 12.32 -16.99 22.25
N LEU A 463 11.40 -16.38 23.00
CA LEU A 463 11.71 -15.37 24.01
C LEU A 463 11.73 -16.01 25.39
N LEU A 464 12.88 -15.93 26.05
CA LEU A 464 13.11 -16.49 27.38
C LEU A 464 13.43 -15.38 28.39
N GLN A 465 12.92 -15.51 29.61
CA GLN A 465 13.23 -14.61 30.72
C GLN A 465 13.60 -15.40 31.99
N ASN A 466 13.34 -14.81 33.17
CA ASN A 466 13.54 -15.46 34.46
C ASN A 466 12.48 -16.53 34.73
N SER A 467 12.58 -17.21 35.88
CA SER A 467 11.55 -18.14 36.37
C SER A 467 11.44 -19.48 35.61
N ILE A 468 12.55 -19.94 35.03
CA ILE A 468 12.68 -21.27 34.44
C ILE A 468 13.78 -22.03 35.19
N PRO A 469 13.52 -23.21 35.77
CA PRO A 469 14.57 -24.03 36.37
C PRO A 469 15.69 -24.34 35.37
N ASP A 470 16.96 -24.33 35.83
CA ASP A 470 18.14 -24.50 34.95
C ASP A 470 18.07 -25.76 34.08
N GLU A 471 17.54 -26.86 34.60
CA GLU A 471 17.34 -28.10 33.82
C GLU A 471 16.36 -27.89 32.65
N THR A 472 15.24 -27.21 32.90
CA THR A 472 14.24 -26.87 31.88
C THR A 472 14.82 -25.87 30.88
N LEU A 473 15.58 -24.87 31.33
CA LEU A 473 16.24 -23.89 30.46
C LEU A 473 17.24 -24.57 29.51
N LEU A 474 18.07 -25.48 30.02
CA LEU A 474 19.02 -26.23 29.20
C LEU A 474 18.31 -27.16 28.20
N PHE A 475 17.17 -27.73 28.59
CA PHE A 475 16.34 -28.52 27.69
C PHE A 475 15.76 -27.66 26.55
N ILE A 476 15.15 -26.52 26.86
CA ILE A 476 14.57 -25.60 25.87
C ILE A 476 15.65 -25.13 24.89
N THR A 477 16.79 -24.67 25.41
CA THR A 477 17.86 -24.09 24.58
C THR A 477 18.42 -25.08 23.56
N ARG A 478 18.71 -26.31 23.99
CA ARG A 478 19.14 -27.40 23.10
C ARG A 478 18.08 -27.79 22.07
N LEU A 479 16.81 -27.81 22.48
CA LEU A 479 15.70 -28.13 21.58
C LEU A 479 15.57 -27.05 20.49
N CYS A 480 15.61 -25.78 20.87
CA CYS A 480 15.57 -24.65 19.95
C CYS A 480 16.73 -24.70 18.94
N ARG A 481 17.98 -24.89 19.38
CA ARG A 481 19.13 -25.01 18.45
C ARG A 481 18.97 -26.18 17.49
N LYS A 482 18.54 -27.34 17.97
CA LYS A 482 18.33 -28.54 17.14
C LYS A 482 17.34 -28.27 15.99
N HIS A 483 16.35 -27.42 16.22
CA HIS A 483 15.31 -27.08 15.25
C HIS A 483 15.50 -25.72 14.56
N GLY A 484 16.62 -25.04 14.80
CA GLY A 484 16.93 -23.75 14.17
C GLY A 484 16.12 -22.57 14.70
N ILE A 485 15.49 -22.69 15.87
CA ILE A 485 14.71 -21.65 16.52
C ILE A 485 15.67 -20.68 17.22
N ARG A 486 15.54 -19.38 16.95
CA ARG A 486 16.44 -18.36 17.48
C ARG A 486 16.02 -17.89 18.86
N ILE A 487 16.89 -18.05 19.85
CA ILE A 487 16.59 -17.69 21.25
C ILE A 487 17.04 -16.27 21.55
N ILE A 488 16.13 -15.44 22.05
CA ILE A 488 16.45 -14.15 22.68
C ILE A 488 16.21 -14.29 24.19
N LEU A 489 17.28 -14.19 24.97
CA LEU A 489 17.22 -14.33 26.43
C LEU A 489 17.40 -12.98 27.11
N LYS A 490 16.49 -12.65 28.03
CA LYS A 490 16.69 -11.60 29.04
C LYS A 490 17.15 -12.24 30.36
N PRO A 491 18.38 -11.98 30.84
CA PRO A 491 18.95 -12.67 32.00
C PRO A 491 18.53 -12.04 33.34
N SER A 492 17.26 -11.65 33.51
CA SER A 492 16.79 -11.05 34.77
C SER A 492 16.94 -12.03 35.92
N GLY A 493 17.56 -11.60 37.02
CA GLY A 493 17.70 -12.40 38.25
C GLY A 493 18.78 -13.49 38.20
N TYR A 494 19.49 -13.66 37.08
CA TYR A 494 20.62 -14.59 37.02
C TYR A 494 21.86 -13.95 37.64
N LYS A 495 22.57 -14.73 38.47
CA LYS A 495 23.90 -14.35 38.99
C LYS A 495 25.03 -14.77 38.05
N MET A 496 24.80 -15.83 37.28
CA MET A 496 25.70 -16.36 36.26
C MET A 496 24.84 -17.20 35.33
N LEU A 497 25.15 -17.19 34.03
CA LEU A 497 24.51 -18.07 33.07
C LEU A 497 25.35 -19.34 32.89
N PRO A 498 24.74 -20.53 32.78
CA PRO A 498 25.47 -21.73 32.41
C PRO A 498 26.17 -21.54 31.06
N PRO A 499 27.46 -21.90 30.90
CA PRO A 499 28.17 -21.78 29.63
C PRO A 499 27.45 -22.48 28.48
N GLU A 500 26.86 -23.64 28.75
CA GLU A 500 26.11 -24.41 27.75
C GLU A 500 24.83 -23.69 27.30
N VAL A 501 24.26 -22.80 28.12
CA VAL A 501 23.13 -21.96 27.71
C VAL A 501 23.63 -20.86 26.79
N LEU A 502 24.73 -20.19 27.14
CA LEU A 502 25.29 -19.08 26.35
C LEU A 502 25.61 -19.50 24.91
N GLU A 503 26.20 -20.68 24.71
CA GLU A 503 26.52 -21.23 23.38
C GLU A 503 25.30 -21.44 22.47
N GLU A 504 24.11 -21.58 23.05
CA GLU A 504 22.86 -21.87 22.36
C GLU A 504 22.07 -20.59 22.02
N LEU A 505 22.45 -19.44 22.58
CA LEU A 505 21.71 -18.18 22.41
C LEU A 505 21.99 -17.53 21.07
N TYR A 506 20.91 -17.17 20.37
CA TYR A 506 20.99 -16.26 19.25
C TYR A 506 21.29 -14.84 19.72
N MET A 507 20.65 -14.40 20.82
CA MET A 507 20.86 -13.07 21.37
C MET A 507 20.65 -13.04 22.89
N LEU A 508 21.52 -12.30 23.58
CA LEU A 508 21.39 -11.99 25.00
C LEU A 508 21.12 -10.49 25.19
N VAL A 509 20.10 -10.14 25.98
CA VAL A 509 19.64 -8.75 26.16
C VAL A 509 19.64 -8.33 27.65
N PRO A 510 20.81 -8.16 28.29
CA PRO A 510 20.88 -7.66 29.65
C PRO A 510 20.69 -6.13 29.71
N ASN A 511 20.20 -5.60 30.81
CA ASN A 511 20.46 -4.20 31.16
C ASN A 511 21.84 -4.04 31.83
N LYS A 512 22.30 -2.80 32.04
CA LYS A 512 23.61 -2.51 32.70
C LYS A 512 23.78 -3.21 34.05
N THR A 513 22.73 -3.26 34.87
CA THR A 513 22.75 -3.91 36.19
C THR A 513 22.85 -5.44 36.06
N GLU A 514 22.03 -6.04 35.20
CA GLU A 514 22.02 -7.47 34.89
C GLU A 514 23.37 -7.90 34.29
N LEU A 515 23.96 -7.10 33.39
CA LEU A 515 25.29 -7.34 32.82
C LEU A 515 26.36 -7.42 33.92
N ASN A 516 26.33 -6.48 34.87
CA ASN A 516 27.28 -6.46 36.00
C ASN A 516 27.05 -7.60 36.99
N GLN A 517 25.82 -8.13 37.08
CA GLN A 517 25.51 -9.29 37.91
C GLN A 517 26.06 -10.57 37.28
N ILE A 518 25.82 -10.80 35.99
CA ILE A 518 26.28 -12.02 35.29
C ILE A 518 27.77 -11.99 34.94
N MET A 519 28.36 -10.80 34.79
CA MET A 519 29.80 -10.57 34.57
C MET A 519 30.34 -9.64 35.68
N PRO A 520 30.53 -10.17 36.91
CA PRO A 520 31.06 -9.40 38.02
C PRO A 520 32.52 -9.03 37.80
N GLY A 521 32.93 -7.86 38.30
CA GLY A 521 34.29 -7.33 38.15
C GLY A 521 34.34 -5.98 37.42
N GLU A 522 35.54 -5.42 37.34
CA GLU A 522 35.81 -4.19 36.59
C GLU A 522 35.78 -4.45 35.07
N GLY A 523 35.46 -3.42 34.29
CA GLY A 523 35.38 -3.48 32.83
C GLY A 523 34.24 -2.64 32.28
N SER A 524 34.46 -2.10 31.08
CA SER A 524 33.46 -1.39 30.30
C SER A 524 32.33 -2.31 29.83
N VAL A 525 31.20 -1.72 29.42
CA VAL A 525 30.07 -2.46 28.83
C VAL A 525 30.53 -3.29 27.62
N GLY A 526 31.38 -2.72 26.77
CA GLY A 526 31.91 -3.40 25.59
C GLY A 526 32.80 -4.60 25.91
N GLU A 527 33.68 -4.50 26.91
CA GLU A 527 34.54 -5.61 27.34
C GLU A 527 33.72 -6.78 27.91
N LYS A 528 32.71 -6.48 28.75
CA LYS A 528 31.83 -7.50 29.32
C LYS A 528 30.95 -8.16 28.26
N ALA A 529 30.42 -7.38 27.32
CA ALA A 529 29.66 -7.92 26.19
C ALA A 529 30.53 -8.81 25.29
N ALA A 530 31.78 -8.41 25.01
CA ALA A 530 32.73 -9.22 24.24
C ALA A 530 33.08 -10.54 24.94
N ALA A 531 33.20 -10.55 26.27
CA ALA A 531 33.39 -11.77 27.04
C ALA A 531 32.20 -12.74 26.94
N LEU A 532 30.96 -12.22 26.90
CA LEU A 532 29.76 -13.04 26.68
C LEU A 532 29.70 -13.62 25.26
N ILE A 533 30.14 -12.86 24.24
CA ILE A 533 30.32 -13.39 22.87
C ILE A 533 31.38 -14.50 22.85
N ALA A 534 32.52 -14.28 23.52
CA ALA A 534 33.59 -15.29 23.62
C ALA A 534 33.12 -16.56 24.37
N GLY A 535 32.15 -16.41 25.29
CA GLY A 535 31.48 -17.50 25.98
C GLY A 535 30.41 -18.23 25.15
N GLY A 536 30.15 -17.81 23.91
CA GLY A 536 29.32 -18.55 22.95
C GLY A 536 28.06 -17.85 22.47
N ALA A 537 27.66 -16.74 23.10
CA ALA A 537 26.50 -15.97 22.62
C ALA A 537 26.78 -15.40 21.22
N ARG A 538 25.81 -15.52 20.30
CA ARG A 538 26.01 -14.99 18.94
C ARG A 538 25.93 -13.46 18.87
N TYR A 539 24.98 -12.87 19.59
CA TYR A 539 24.76 -11.43 19.67
C TYR A 539 24.52 -10.99 21.12
N VAL A 540 25.00 -9.81 21.49
CA VAL A 540 24.73 -9.19 22.79
C VAL A 540 24.23 -7.77 22.57
N VAL A 541 23.06 -7.46 23.15
CA VAL A 541 22.47 -6.11 23.18
C VAL A 541 22.31 -5.67 24.63
N VAL A 542 23.13 -4.73 25.09
CA VAL A 542 23.05 -4.20 26.45
C VAL A 542 22.17 -2.96 26.45
N THR A 543 21.06 -2.99 27.19
CA THR A 543 20.20 -1.81 27.37
C THR A 543 20.77 -0.88 28.45
N LEU A 544 20.82 0.42 28.16
CA LEU A 544 21.50 1.46 28.93
C LEU A 544 20.54 2.58 29.40
N GLY A 545 19.23 2.34 29.38
CA GLY A 545 18.24 3.32 29.83
C GLY A 545 18.16 4.51 28.88
N GLU A 546 18.30 5.73 29.43
CA GLU A 546 18.27 6.99 28.66
C GLU A 546 19.43 7.13 27.65
N GLU A 547 20.50 6.36 27.82
CA GLU A 547 21.63 6.31 26.87
C GLU A 547 21.32 5.42 25.64
N GLY A 548 20.20 4.66 25.65
CA GLY A 548 19.79 3.77 24.58
C GLY A 548 20.32 2.35 24.77
N CYS A 549 21.06 1.81 23.79
CA CYS A 549 21.66 0.47 23.91
C CYS A 549 23.00 0.32 23.18
N TYR A 550 23.77 -0.67 23.60
CA TYR A 550 25.03 -1.09 22.98
C TYR A 550 24.87 -2.49 22.38
N PHE A 551 25.35 -2.69 21.15
CA PHE A 551 25.30 -3.96 20.45
C PHE A 551 26.69 -4.43 20.01
N THR A 552 26.92 -5.74 20.04
CA THR A 552 28.08 -6.38 19.41
C THR A 552 27.76 -7.80 18.92
N ASP A 553 28.40 -8.19 17.83
CA ASP A 553 28.45 -9.55 17.27
C ASP A 553 29.86 -10.18 17.41
N GLY A 554 30.71 -9.64 18.28
CA GLY A 554 32.13 -9.99 18.40
C GLY A 554 33.07 -9.10 17.58
N LYS A 555 32.54 -8.18 16.76
CA LYS A 555 33.31 -7.10 16.13
C LYS A 555 33.26 -5.83 16.98
N ALA A 556 33.71 -4.71 16.39
CA ALA A 556 33.54 -3.39 16.99
C ALA A 556 32.06 -3.14 17.34
N GLY A 557 31.81 -2.81 18.60
CA GLY A 557 30.46 -2.54 19.07
C GLY A 557 29.88 -1.24 18.49
N LYS A 558 28.56 -1.15 18.51
CA LYS A 558 27.79 0.00 18.04
C LYS A 558 26.82 0.45 19.11
N GLU A 559 26.75 1.76 19.34
CA GLU A 559 25.79 2.39 20.22
C GLU A 559 24.59 2.89 19.42
N TYR A 560 23.40 2.78 20.01
CA TYR A 560 22.13 3.25 19.47
C TYR A 560 21.50 4.16 20.50
N PRO A 561 21.40 5.47 20.24
CA PRO A 561 20.87 6.43 21.21
C PRO A 561 19.39 6.19 21.47
N ALA A 562 18.95 6.44 22.71
CA ALA A 562 17.53 6.49 23.02
C ALA A 562 16.82 7.63 22.28
N ILE A 563 15.52 7.49 22.09
CA ILE A 563 14.71 8.60 21.59
C ILE A 563 14.51 9.65 22.70
N ASP A 564 14.49 10.91 22.29
CA ASP A 564 14.25 12.04 23.19
C ASP A 564 12.76 12.12 23.56
N VAL A 565 12.42 11.58 24.74
CA VAL A 565 11.08 11.57 25.33
C VAL A 565 11.16 11.76 26.84
N GLU A 566 10.16 12.42 27.42
CA GLU A 566 10.05 12.58 28.87
C GLU A 566 9.39 11.32 29.47
N PRO A 567 10.09 10.55 30.34
CA PRO A 567 9.55 9.30 30.86
C PRO A 567 8.52 9.56 31.97
N ILE A 568 7.38 8.87 31.89
CA ILE A 568 6.37 8.80 32.96
C ILE A 568 6.57 7.55 33.82
N ASP A 569 6.81 6.40 33.18
CA ASP A 569 7.01 5.11 33.84
C ASP A 569 7.89 4.22 32.96
N THR A 570 9.04 3.76 33.46
CA THR A 570 9.98 2.93 32.67
C THR A 570 9.66 1.44 32.73
N THR A 571 8.61 1.05 33.46
CA THR A 571 8.19 -0.34 33.61
C THR A 571 7.79 -0.95 32.26
N GLY A 572 8.34 -2.11 31.94
CA GLY A 572 8.05 -2.80 30.67
C GLY A 572 8.83 -2.27 29.45
N ALA A 573 9.68 -1.25 29.60
CA ALA A 573 10.46 -0.73 28.47
C ALA A 573 11.39 -1.77 27.84
N SER A 574 12.03 -2.61 28.66
CA SER A 574 12.83 -3.74 28.17
C SER A 574 11.97 -4.82 27.49
N ASP A 575 10.71 -4.99 27.90
CA ASP A 575 9.79 -5.96 27.29
C ASP A 575 9.34 -5.43 25.93
N ALA A 576 8.98 -4.15 25.83
CA ALA A 576 8.68 -3.47 24.57
C ALA A 576 9.85 -3.54 23.58
N PHE A 577 11.08 -3.31 24.06
CA PHE A 577 12.31 -3.44 23.28
C PHE A 577 12.44 -4.86 22.69
N ILE A 578 12.37 -5.89 23.54
CA ILE A 578 12.58 -7.28 23.12
C ILE A 578 11.47 -7.74 22.18
N SER A 579 10.21 -7.40 22.45
CA SER A 579 9.08 -7.73 21.56
C SER A 579 9.27 -7.12 20.17
N ALA A 580 9.59 -5.83 20.10
CA ALA A 580 9.81 -5.15 18.82
C ALA A 580 11.03 -5.69 18.08
N LEU A 581 12.14 -5.91 18.78
CA LEU A 581 13.34 -6.50 18.22
C LEU A 581 13.05 -7.88 17.62
N ALA A 582 12.35 -8.73 18.37
CA ALA A 582 12.01 -10.07 17.94
C ALA A 582 11.14 -10.06 16.69
N VAL A 583 10.06 -9.26 16.69
CA VAL A 583 9.13 -9.12 15.56
C VAL A 583 9.81 -8.60 14.30
N LEU A 584 10.67 -7.59 14.41
CA LEU A 584 11.34 -7.01 13.24
C LEU A 584 12.39 -7.95 12.64
N LEU A 585 13.18 -8.62 13.48
CA LEU A 585 14.14 -9.63 13.01
C LEU A 585 13.45 -10.81 12.34
N ALA A 586 12.33 -11.22 12.90
CA ALA A 586 11.41 -12.21 12.35
C ALA A 586 10.89 -11.79 10.96
N GLU A 587 10.54 -10.52 10.78
CA GLU A 587 10.10 -9.95 9.51
C GLU A 587 11.20 -9.80 8.45
N GLY A 588 12.43 -10.20 8.76
CA GLY A 588 13.57 -10.13 7.86
C GLY A 588 14.29 -8.78 7.84
N GLU A 589 13.97 -7.87 8.77
CA GLU A 589 14.69 -6.60 8.91
C GLU A 589 16.15 -6.83 9.33
N SER A 590 17.02 -5.88 8.95
CA SER A 590 18.42 -5.93 9.38
C SER A 590 18.53 -5.75 10.91
N ILE A 591 19.62 -6.26 11.50
CA ILE A 591 19.83 -6.14 12.96
C ILE A 591 19.90 -4.69 13.42
N ASP A 592 20.56 -3.81 12.65
CA ASP A 592 20.63 -2.39 12.93
C ASP A 592 19.23 -1.74 12.93
N THR A 593 18.44 -2.00 11.88
CA THR A 593 17.06 -1.50 11.78
C THR A 593 16.19 -2.02 12.92
N ALA A 594 16.30 -3.31 13.25
CA ALA A 594 15.52 -3.90 14.32
C ALA A 594 15.87 -3.28 15.69
N ILE A 595 17.15 -3.02 15.97
CA ILE A 595 17.60 -2.37 17.22
C ILE A 595 17.13 -0.91 17.30
N GLU A 596 17.26 -0.15 16.22
CA GLU A 596 16.78 1.25 16.17
C GLU A 596 15.29 1.32 16.52
N TYR A 597 14.49 0.39 16.01
CA TYR A 597 13.04 0.43 16.18
C TYR A 597 12.62 -0.15 17.51
N ALA A 598 13.33 -1.15 18.02
CA ALA A 598 13.19 -1.61 19.39
C ALA A 598 13.47 -0.48 20.39
N THR A 599 14.46 0.37 20.11
CA THR A 599 14.77 1.55 20.92
C THR A 599 13.63 2.57 20.89
N ILE A 600 13.01 2.79 19.72
CA ILE A 600 11.81 3.63 19.59
C ILE A 600 10.64 3.03 20.40
N ALA A 601 10.38 1.73 20.26
CA ALA A 601 9.30 1.05 20.97
C ALA A 601 9.44 1.16 22.48
N ALA A 602 10.66 0.97 23.00
CA ALA A 602 10.99 1.15 24.42
C ALA A 602 10.73 2.59 24.89
N GLY A 603 11.19 3.59 24.12
CA GLY A 603 10.95 4.98 24.44
C GLY A 603 9.46 5.33 24.47
N ILE A 604 8.68 4.89 23.47
CA ILE A 604 7.22 5.09 23.46
C ILE A 604 6.57 4.48 24.71
N SER A 605 6.96 3.27 25.11
CA SER A 605 6.40 2.65 26.32
C SER A 605 6.72 3.46 27.58
N THR A 606 7.83 4.19 27.64
CA THR A 606 8.13 5.00 28.84
C THR A 606 7.19 6.19 29.04
N THR A 607 6.46 6.59 28.00
CA THR A 607 5.58 7.78 28.02
C THR A 607 4.18 7.52 28.60
N ARG A 608 3.92 6.31 29.12
CA ARG A 608 2.62 5.89 29.64
C ARG A 608 2.80 5.05 30.89
N LEU A 609 1.82 5.11 31.79
CA LEU A 609 1.81 4.35 33.04
C LEU A 609 1.52 2.86 32.80
N GLY A 610 2.26 2.00 33.50
CA GLY A 610 2.10 0.54 33.53
C GLY A 610 2.77 -0.21 32.39
N ALA A 611 3.15 -1.47 32.62
CA ALA A 611 3.86 -2.29 31.64
C ALA A 611 3.00 -2.61 30.41
N GLN A 612 1.95 -3.41 30.56
CA GLN A 612 1.15 -3.86 29.42
C GLN A 612 0.33 -2.73 28.77
N SER A 613 -0.12 -1.75 29.55
CA SER A 613 -0.88 -0.59 29.05
C SER A 613 -0.03 0.34 28.19
N SER A 614 1.29 0.37 28.39
CA SER A 614 2.19 1.26 27.66
C SER A 614 2.75 0.68 26.37
N LEU A 615 2.69 -0.65 26.18
CA LEU A 615 3.21 -1.32 24.99
C LEU A 615 2.61 -0.73 23.69
N PRO A 616 3.44 -0.26 22.74
CA PRO A 616 2.95 0.30 21.49
C PRO A 616 2.35 -0.77 20.58
N ASP A 617 1.37 -0.37 19.76
CA ASP A 617 0.91 -1.17 18.63
C ASP A 617 1.75 -0.87 17.37
N ARG A 618 1.59 -1.73 16.34
CA ARG A 618 2.31 -1.59 15.07
C ARG A 618 2.13 -0.21 14.44
N TYR A 619 0.90 0.29 14.46
CA TYR A 619 0.55 1.58 13.89
C TYR A 619 1.30 2.73 14.58
N THR A 620 1.32 2.74 15.91
CA THR A 620 2.03 3.74 16.71
C THR A 620 3.52 3.69 16.43
N LEU A 621 4.12 2.49 16.38
CA LEU A 621 5.54 2.32 16.09
C LEU A 621 5.91 2.89 14.70
N GLU A 622 5.14 2.54 13.67
CA GLU A 622 5.35 3.02 12.28
C GLU A 622 5.12 4.54 12.14
N MET A 623 4.21 5.12 12.92
CA MET A 623 4.01 6.57 12.93
C MET A 623 5.24 7.31 13.49
N TYR A 624 5.82 6.81 14.58
CA TYR A 624 7.04 7.40 15.17
C TYR A 624 8.26 7.23 14.25
N ARG A 625 8.36 6.09 13.56
CA ARG A 625 9.35 5.86 12.50
C ARG A 625 9.33 6.98 11.46
N LYS A 626 8.16 7.28 10.86
CA LYS A 626 8.04 8.32 9.81
C LYS A 626 8.44 9.70 10.31
N LYS A 627 8.06 10.06 11.56
CA LYS A 627 8.40 11.35 12.17
C LYS A 627 9.90 11.52 12.46
N LEU A 628 10.59 10.44 12.84
CA LEU A 628 12.01 10.48 13.15
C LEU A 628 12.88 10.47 11.88
N ILE A 629 12.49 9.71 10.85
CA ILE A 629 13.17 9.74 9.54
C ILE A 629 13.05 11.12 8.89
N GLY A 630 11.88 11.76 8.94
CA GLY A 630 11.67 13.12 8.40
C GLY A 630 12.38 14.25 9.16
N ARG A 631 13.09 13.97 10.27
CA ARG A 631 13.98 14.91 10.96
C ARG A 631 15.46 14.74 10.56
N ILE A 632 15.79 13.66 9.84
CA ILE A 632 17.16 13.28 9.47
C ILE A 632 17.40 13.45 7.96
N SER A 633 16.33 13.52 7.15
CA SER A 633 16.34 13.96 5.74
C SER A 633 16.09 15.45 5.61
#